data_AF-A0A2A4FT53-F1
#
_entry.id   AF-A0A2A4FT53-F1
#
_cell.length_a   1.000
_cell.length_b   1.000
_cell.length_c   1.000
_cell.angle_alpha   90.00
_cell.angle_beta   90.00
_cell.angle_gamma   90.00
#
_symmetry.space_group_name_H-M   'P 1'
#
loop_
_entity.id
_entity.type
_entity.pdbx_description
1 polymer ?
#
loop_
_entity_poly.entity_id
_entity_poly.type
_entity_poly.pdbx_seq_one_letter_code
_entity_poly.pdbx_strand_id
1 'polypeptide(L)' 'MSTTHSSAMLAKHAGIEARIEVENRRPAPDMMLISQLKKQKLKIKEALARL' A
#
# COMPACT_ATOMS: atom_id res chain seq x y z
N MET A 1 -14.41 -7.44 -18.47
CA MET A 1 -13.15 -7.97 -17.91
C MET A 1 -12.48 -6.94 -17.00
N SER A 2 -13.21 -6.38 -16.03
CA SER A 2 -12.76 -5.26 -15.19
C SER A 2 -12.22 -5.70 -13.82
N THR A 3 -12.39 -6.98 -13.48
CA THR A 3 -12.08 -7.57 -12.17
C THR A 3 -10.58 -7.85 -11.96
N THR A 4 -9.82 -8.09 -13.04
CA THR A 4 -8.38 -8.41 -12.94
C THR A 4 -7.56 -7.18 -12.53
N HIS A 5 -7.91 -5.99 -13.04
CA HIS A 5 -7.20 -4.75 -12.70
C HIS A 5 -7.45 -4.33 -11.24
N SER A 6 -8.69 -4.43 -10.76
CA SER A 6 -9.02 -4.15 -9.35
C SER A 6 -8.38 -5.17 -8.40
N SER A 7 -8.38 -6.45 -8.75
CA SER A 7 -7.71 -7.50 -7.96
C SER A 7 -6.20 -7.26 -7.83
N ALA A 8 -5.53 -6.89 -8.92
CA ALA A 8 -4.10 -6.57 -8.90
C ALA A 8 -3.79 -5.32 -8.05
N MET A 9 -4.66 -4.30 -8.10
CA MET A 9 -4.54 -3.10 -7.26
C MET A 9 -4.77 -3.41 -5.77
N LEU A 10 -5.74 -4.26 -5.44
CA LEU A 10 -6.00 -4.72 -4.07
C LEU A 10 -4.83 -5.55 -3.53
N ALA A 11 -4.26 -6.46 -4.33
CA ALA A 11 -3.08 -7.23 -3.95
C ALA A 11 -1.87 -6.32 -3.66
N LYS A 12 -1.64 -5.29 -4.50
CA LYS A 12 -0.60 -4.28 -4.25
C LYS A 12 -0.86 -3.48 -2.97
N HIS A 13 -2.12 -3.09 -2.72
CA HIS A 13 -2.50 -2.39 -1.49
C HIS A 13 -2.20 -3.21 -0.24
N ALA A 14 -2.61 -4.48 -0.22
CA ALA A 14 -2.35 -5.40 0.89
C ALA A 14 -0.85 -5.62 1.11
N GLY A 15 -0.06 -5.76 0.04
CA GLY A 15 1.39 -5.88 0.14
C GLY A 15 2.07 -4.66 0.75
N ILE A 16 1.60 -3.45 0.44
CA ILE A 16 2.13 -2.21 1.02
C ILE A 16 1.76 -2.09 2.50
N GLU A 17 0.54 -2.48 2.89
CA GLU A 17 0.14 -2.52 4.31
C GLU A 17 1.02 -3.47 5.12
N ALA A 18 1.27 -4.69 4.63
CA ALA A 18 2.14 -5.64 5.29
C ALA A 18 3.57 -5.08 5.47
N ARG A 19 4.11 -4.37 4.47
CA ARG A 19 5.44 -3.73 4.57
C ARG A 19 5.46 -2.60 5.60
N ILE A 20 4.41 -1.79 5.69
CA ILE A 20 4.29 -0.74 6.72
C ILE A 20 4.26 -1.37 8.11
N GLU A 21 3.50 -2.45 8.29
CA GLU A 21 3.37 -3.13 9.57
C GLU A 21 4.70 -3.77 10.01
N VAL A 22 5.39 -4.43 9.08
CA VAL A 22 6.74 -4.98 9.32
C VAL A 22 7.72 -3.89 9.73
N GLU A 23 7.72 -2.74 9.04
CA GLU A 23 8.61 -1.63 9.36
C GLU A 23 8.29 -1.01 10.73
N ASN A 24 7.01 -0.81 11.04
CA ASN A 24 6.57 -0.28 12.34
C ASN A 24 6.93 -1.19 13.54
N ARG A 25 7.03 -2.50 13.33
CA ARG A 25 7.41 -3.45 14.37
C ARG A 25 8.92 -3.46 14.65
N ARG A 26 9.73 -2.78 13.83
CA ARG A 26 11.17 -2.72 14.06
C ARG A 26 11.50 -1.81 15.26
N PRO A 27 12.52 -2.13 16.06
CA PRO A 27 12.95 -1.29 17.17
C PRO A 27 13.38 0.12 16.76
N ALA A 28 13.87 0.29 15.53
CA ALA A 28 14.20 1.57 14.91
C ALA A 28 13.53 1.62 13.51
N PRO A 29 12.27 2.06 13.43
CA PRO A 29 11.53 2.09 12.17
C PRO A 29 12.07 3.18 11.23
N ASP A 30 12.19 2.87 9.94
CA ASP A 30 12.47 3.89 8.92
C ASP A 30 11.21 4.71 8.63
N MET A 31 11.13 5.87 9.26
CA MET A 31 10.00 6.80 9.12
C MET A 31 9.86 7.37 7.71
N MET A 32 10.97 7.53 6.96
CA MET A 32 10.91 7.96 5.56
C MET A 32 10.29 6.88 4.70
N LEU A 33 10.71 5.63 4.87
CA LEU A 33 10.15 4.47 4.17
C LEU A 33 8.66 4.31 4.49
N ILE A 34 8.27 4.40 5.76
CA ILE A 34 6.85 4.33 6.17
C ILE A 34 6.02 5.43 5.51
N SER A 35 6.54 6.67 5.47
CA SER A 35 5.86 7.80 4.82
C SER A 35 5.69 7.58 3.31
N GLN A 36 6.72 7.07 2.64
CA GLN A 36 6.66 6.73 1.22
C GLN A 36 5.64 5.61 0.94
N LEU A 37 5.65 4.54 1.75
CA LEU A 37 4.71 3.44 1.63
C LEU A 37 3.25 3.91 1.87
N LYS A 38 3.01 4.76 2.87
CA LYS A 38 1.68 5.35 3.11
C LYS A 38 1.20 6.20 1.94
N LYS A 39 2.08 7.00 1.31
CA LYS A 39 1.75 7.77 0.09
C LYS A 39 1.40 6.85 -1.08
N GLN A 40 2.15 5.76 -1.28
CA GLN A 40 1.85 4.79 -2.33
C GLN A 40 0.51 4.09 -2.09
N LYS A 41 0.21 3.71 -0.85
CA LYS A 41 -1.08 3.14 -0.44
C LYS A 41 -2.24 4.09 -0.75
N LEU A 42 -2.09 5.39 -0.43
CA LEU A 42 -3.10 6.40 -0.72
C LEU A 42 -3.39 6.52 -2.22
N LYS A 43 -2.34 6.59 -3.07
CA LYS A 43 -2.50 6.64 -4.53
C LYS A 43 -3.26 5.44 -5.09
N ILE A 44 -2.99 4.23 -4.58
CA ILE A 44 -3.70 3.01 -5.02
C ILE A 44 -5.16 3.07 -4.57
N LYS A 45 -5.44 3.53 -3.35
CA LYS A 45 -6.80 3.72 -2.85
C LYS A 45 -7.58 4.72 -3.70
N GLU A 46 -6.97 5.83 -4.09
CA GLU A 46 -7.56 6.81 -4.99
C GLU A 46 -7.80 6.26 -6.39
N ALA A 47 -6.87 5.47 -6.93
CA ALA A 47 -7.03 4.83 -8.22
C ALA A 47 -8.19 3.81 -8.21
N LEU A 48 -8.31 3.03 -7.14
CA LEU A 48 -9.43 2.11 -6.92
C LEU A 48 -10.77 2.85 -6.79
N ALA A 49 -10.79 4.04 -6.19
CA ALA A 49 -12.00 4.85 -6.04
C ALA A 49 -12.43 5.55 -7.35
N ARG A 50 -11.53 5.65 -8.33
CA ARG A 50 -11.80 6.24 -9.66
C ARG A 50 -12.18 5.19 -10.72
N LEU A 51 -12.11 3.90 -10.38
CA LEU A 51 -12.51 2.75 -11.19
C LEU A 51 -13.99 2.43 -10.98
#